data_AF-A0A1H4JUD0-F1
#
_entry.id   AF-A0A1H4JUD0-F1
#
_cell.length_a   1.000
_cell.length_b   1.000
_cell.length_c   1.000
_cell.angle_alpha   90.00
_cell.angle_beta   90.00
_cell.angle_gamma   90.00
#
_symmetry.space_group_name_H-M   'P 1'
#
loop_
_entity.id
_entity.type
_entity.pdbx_description
1 polymer ?
#
loop_
_entity_poly.entity_id
_entity_poly.type
_entity_poly.pdbx_seq_one_letter_code
_entity_poly.pdbx_strand_id
1 'polypeptide(L)' 'MKLIYIKRESNIKELYRTRTGLMKSKVTSITKYFMGVPIKTIHTYKQIYQGRKNNAIEKMLFI' A
#
# COMPACT_ATOMS: atom_id res chain seq x y z
N MET A 1 28.61 -6.27 -10.87
CA MET A 1 27.53 -5.27 -11.05
C MET A 1 26.36 -5.92 -11.77
N LYS A 2 25.12 -5.80 -11.27
CA LYS A 2 23.94 -6.29 -12.00
C LYS A 2 23.47 -5.23 -12.99
N LEU A 3 23.54 -5.54 -14.28
CA LEU A 3 23.02 -4.69 -15.36
C LEU A 3 21.50 -4.53 -15.27
N ILE A 4 20.79 -5.61 -14.91
CA ILE A 4 19.33 -5.63 -14.74
C ILE A 4 19.01 -6.07 -13.33
N TYR A 5 18.08 -5.38 -12.67
CA TYR A 5 17.53 -5.81 -11.39
C TYR A 5 16.06 -5.42 -11.25
N ILE A 6 15.38 -6.03 -10.28
CA ILE A 6 14.00 -5.72 -9.93
C ILE A 6 14.01 -5.13 -8.53
N LYS A 7 13.34 -3.99 -8.34
CA LYS A 7 13.17 -3.33 -7.05
C LYS A 7 11.70 -3.33 -6.67
N ARG A 8 11.42 -3.65 -5.41
CA ARG A 8 10.09 -3.50 -4.80
C ARG A 8 10.12 -2.24 -3.93
N GLU A 9 9.15 -1.37 -4.13
CA GLU A 9 8.96 -0.17 -3.30
C GLU A 9 7.54 -0.18 -2.74
N SER A 10 7.41 -0.08 -1.42
CA SER A 10 6.13 0.02 -0.74
C SER A 10 5.97 1.40 -0.12
N ASN A 11 4.92 2.11 -0.52
CA ASN A 11 4.58 3.42 0.00
C ASN A 11 3.17 3.41 0.60
N ILE A 12 3.01 4.08 1.74
CA ILE A 12 1.69 4.31 2.33
C ILE A 12 1.13 5.58 1.69
N LYS A 13 -0.01 5.45 1.02
CA LYS A 13 -0.74 6.56 0.41
C LYS A 13 -2.08 6.73 1.09
N GLU A 14 -2.40 7.98 1.37
CA GLU A 14 -3.72 8.40 1.79
C GLU A 14 -4.65 8.44 0.57
N LEU A 15 -5.83 7.87 0.73
CA LEU A 15 -6.86 7.75 -0.27
C LEU A 15 -8.12 8.41 0.26
N TYR A 16 -8.49 9.54 -0.34
CA TYR A 16 -9.74 10.21 -0.03
C TYR A 16 -10.85 9.68 -0.95
N ARG A 17 -11.98 9.27 -0.36
CA ARG A 17 -13.21 8.89 -1.10
C ARG A 17 -14.42 9.51 -0.44
N THR A 18 -15.32 10.08 -1.23
CA THR A 18 -16.55 10.75 -0.75
C THR A 18 -17.39 9.88 0.18
N ARG A 19 -17.47 8.56 -0.06
CA ARG A 19 -18.29 7.63 0.73
C ARG A 19 -17.64 7.11 2.02
N THR A 20 -16.31 7.04 2.07
CA THR A 20 -15.56 6.34 3.15
C THR A 20 -14.58 7.24 3.89
N GLY A 21 -14.43 8.50 3.49
CA GLY A 21 -13.48 9.44 4.07
C GLY A 21 -12.02 9.11 3.73
N LEU A 22 -11.11 9.52 4.62
CA LEU A 22 -9.68 9.31 4.51
C LEU A 22 -9.33 7.86 4.87
N MET A 23 -8.73 7.13 3.93
CA MET A 23 -8.26 5.76 4.15
C MET A 23 -6.77 5.64 3.86
N LYS A 24 -6.06 4.80 4.61
CA LYS A 24 -4.66 4.49 4.32
C LYS A 24 -4.57 3.25 3.44
N SER A 25 -3.78 3.35 2.36
CA SER A 25 -3.52 2.24 1.45
C SER A 25 -2.03 2.03 1.29
N LYS A 26 -1.56 0.78 1.36
CA LYS A 26 -0.19 0.42 1.01
C LYS A 26 -0.14 0.09 -0.46
N VAL A 27 0.59 0.91 -1.21
CA VAL A 27 0.85 0.72 -2.63
C VAL A 27 2.24 0.13 -2.77
N THR A 28 2.34 -1.06 -3.36
CA THR A 28 3.61 -1.73 -3.60
C THR A 28 3.84 -1.84 -5.10
N SER A 29 4.87 -1.17 -5.60
CA SER A 29 5.27 -1.19 -6.99
C SER A 29 6.48 -2.11 -7.16
N ILE A 30 6.45 -2.92 -8.21
CA ILE A 30 7.59 -3.77 -8.62
C ILE A 30 8.09 -3.25 -9.95
N THR A 31 9.29 -2.66 -9.95
CA THR A 31 9.86 -1.97 -11.10
C THR A 31 11.16 -2.64 -11.52
N LYS A 32 11.32 -2.86 -12.84
CA LYS A 32 12.53 -3.36 -13.46
C LYS A 32 13.46 -2.19 -13.77
N TYR A 33 14.70 -2.30 -13.33
CA TYR A 33 15.76 -1.33 -13.54
C TYR A 33 16.84 -1.91 -14.45
N PHE A 34 17.43 -1.05 -15.26
CA PHE A 34 18.63 -1.33 -16.05
C PHE A 34 19.63 -0.21 -15.86
N MET A 35 20.87 -0.54 -15.50
CA MET A 35 21.93 0.42 -15.21
C MET A 35 21.50 1.56 -14.26
N GLY A 36 20.59 1.29 -13.33
CA GLY A 36 20.06 2.29 -12.38
C GLY A 36 18.83 3.07 -12.87
N VAL A 37 18.42 2.93 -14.12
CA VAL A 37 17.25 3.60 -14.69
C VAL A 37 16.02 2.67 -14.64
N PRO A 38 14.86 3.12 -14.14
CA PRO A 38 13.63 2.34 -14.18
C PRO A 38 13.11 2.23 -15.63
N ILE A 39 13.08 1.02 -16.19
CA ILE A 39 12.56 0.80 -17.55
C ILE A 39 11.05 0.56 -17.53
N LYS A 40 10.59 -0.34 -16.65
CA LYS A 40 9.21 -0.83 -16.69
C LYS A 40 8.71 -1.24 -15.32
N THR A 41 7.54 -0.74 -14.96
CA THR A 41 6.77 -1.26 -13.82
C THR A 41 6.11 -2.56 -14.26
N ILE A 42 6.43 -3.66 -13.58
CA ILE A 42 5.91 -5.00 -13.88
C ILE A 42 4.50 -5.14 -13.31
N HIS A 43 4.33 -4.77 -12.05
CA HIS A 43 3.06 -4.88 -11.36
C HIS A 43 2.96 -3.87 -10.22
N THR A 44 1.73 -3.42 -9.96
CA THR A 44 1.40 -2.51 -8.86
C THR A 44 0.30 -3.12 -8.03
N TYR A 45 0.60 -3.48 -6.77
CA TYR A 45 -0.36 -3.98 -5.80
C TYR A 45 -0.87 -2.83 -4.94
N LYS A 46 -2.18 -2.80 -4.67
CA LYS A 46 -2.79 -1.85 -3.74
C LYS A 46 -3.56 -2.60 -2.66
N GLN A 47 -3.10 -2.47 -1.41
CA GLN A 47 -3.79 -3.01 -0.25
C GLN A 47 -4.44 -1.85 0.52
N ILE A 48 -5.77 -1.86 0.61
CA ILE A 48 -6.54 -0.86 1.38
C ILE A 48 -6.76 -1.44 2.77
N TYR A 49 -6.26 -0.77 3.81
CA TYR A 49 -6.53 -1.17 5.18
C TYR A 49 -7.87 -0.57 5.60
N GLN A 50 -8.91 -1.40 5.62
CA GLN A 50 -10.14 -1.03 6.30
C GLN A 50 -9.98 -1.46 7.75
N GLY A 51 -9.98 -0.50 8.68
CA GLY A 51 -10.02 -0.83 10.10
C GLY A 51 -11.29 -1.63 10.36
N ARG A 52 -11.15 -2.91 10.74
CA ARG A 52 -12.29 -3.71 11.16
C ARG A 52 -12.73 -3.16 12.51
N LYS A 53 -13.84 -2.43 12.54
CA LYS A 53 -14.43 -1.94 13.78
C LYS A 53 -14.91 -3.14 14.58
N ASN A 54 -14.18 -3.50 15.64
CA ASN A 54 -14.48 -4.68 16.43
C ASN A 54 -15.43 -4.26 17.56
N ASN A 55 -16.74 -4.27 17.29
CA ASN A 55 -17.79 -3.83 18.22
C ASN A 55 -17.73 -4.55 19.59
N ALA A 56 -17.16 -5.76 19.66
CA ALA A 56 -17.03 -6.51 20.90
C ALA A 56 -16.06 -5.85 21.91
N ILE A 57 -14.99 -5.19 21.43
CA ILE A 57 -13.99 -4.55 22.30
C ILE A 57 -14.52 -3.21 22.84
N GLU A 58 -15.26 -2.45 22.02
CA GLU A 58 -15.89 -1.20 22.48
C GLU A 58 -16.88 -1.45 23.63
N LYS A 59 -17.66 -2.54 23.58
CA LYS A 59 -18.61 -2.88 24.66
C LYS A 59 -17.95 -3.21 26.01
N MET A 60 -16.72 -3.73 26.01
CA MET A 60 -15.99 -4.06 27.24
C MET A 60 -15.33 -2.83 27.89
N LEU A 61 -15.20 -1.72 27.15
CA LEU A 61 -14.59 -0.49 27.65
C LEU A 61 -15.59 0.45 28.37
N PHE A 62 -16.90 0.19 28.25
CA PHE A 62 -17.97 0.94 28.92
C PHE A 62 -18.57 0.14 30.08
N ILE A 63 -17.72 -0.33 31.00
CA ILE A 63 -18.14 -0.90 32.28
C ILE A 63 -17.70 0.01 33.43
#